data_AF-A0A525J637-F1
#
_entry.id   AF-A0A525J637-F1
#
_cell.length_a   1.000
_cell.length_b   1.000
_cell.length_c   1.000
_cell.angle_alpha   90.00
_cell.angle_beta   90.00
_cell.angle_gamma   90.00
#
_symmetry.space_group_name_H-M   'P 1'
#
loop_
_entity.id
_entity.type
_entity.pdbx_description
1 polymer ?
#
loop_
_entity_poly.entity_id
_entity_poly.type
_entity_poly.pdbx_seq_one_letter_code
_entity_poly.pdbx_strand_id
1 'polypeptide(L)'
;MIRALILATSLLAGAATAQPAGQGVYASAAQIKALTAHPKDGLATVNAPTGAGTTLLAARRDVPGQVELHTHLNDQFVVQAGHATVRVGGSVAGNHETAPGEFRGGTITGGHDYQLAPGDILWIPAGAPHQVTPKGGTFRYLAFKFEAVPAPR
;
A
#
# COMPACT_ATOMS: atom_id res chain seq x y z
N MET A 1 -44.33 -31.66 -31.29
CA MET A 1 -44.14 -30.21 -31.09
C MET A 1 -43.21 -30.01 -29.90
N ILE A 2 -41.93 -29.73 -30.15
CA ILE A 2 -40.89 -29.62 -29.12
C ILE A 2 -40.86 -28.16 -28.66
N ARG A 3 -41.17 -27.93 -27.37
CA ARG A 3 -41.07 -26.60 -26.75
C ARG A 3 -39.61 -26.34 -26.37
N ALA A 4 -38.97 -25.40 -27.07
CA ALA A 4 -37.67 -24.87 -26.70
C ALA A 4 -37.82 -24.03 -25.41
N LEU A 5 -37.08 -24.39 -24.36
CA LEU A 5 -36.97 -23.61 -23.13
C LEU A 5 -35.75 -22.69 -23.28
N ILE A 6 -35.98 -21.40 -23.51
CA ILE A 6 -34.94 -20.38 -23.51
C ILE A 6 -34.63 -20.04 -22.05
N LEU A 7 -33.43 -20.41 -21.58
CA LEU A 7 -32.91 -20.04 -20.28
C LEU A 7 -32.30 -18.62 -20.40
N ALA A 8 -33.03 -17.61 -19.91
CA ALA A 8 -32.52 -16.25 -19.84
C ALA A 8 -31.55 -16.11 -18.66
N THR A 9 -30.25 -16.01 -18.95
CA THR A 9 -29.23 -15.62 -17.97
C THR A 9 -29.34 -14.12 -17.71
N SER A 10 -29.89 -13.75 -16.56
CA SER A 10 -29.86 -12.36 -16.07
C SER A 10 -28.48 -12.04 -15.50
N LEU A 11 -27.71 -11.23 -16.24
CA LEU A 11 -26.55 -10.53 -15.68
C LEU A 11 -27.04 -9.40 -14.77
N LEU A 12 -26.98 -9.59 -13.45
CA LEU A 12 -27.04 -8.47 -12.52
C LEU A 12 -25.69 -7.75 -12.53
N ALA A 13 -25.58 -6.71 -13.36
CA ALA A 13 -24.55 -5.70 -13.22
C ALA A 13 -24.80 -4.97 -11.90
N GLY A 14 -23.94 -5.18 -10.90
CA GLY A 14 -23.95 -4.41 -9.67
C GLY A 14 -23.65 -2.95 -10.00
N ALA A 15 -24.65 -2.07 -9.85
CA ALA A 15 -24.45 -0.64 -9.98
C ALA A 15 -23.49 -0.17 -8.88
N ALA A 16 -22.36 0.40 -9.27
CA ALA A 16 -21.51 1.15 -8.36
C ALA A 16 -22.33 2.37 -7.89
N THR A 17 -22.76 2.37 -6.64
CA THR A 17 -23.47 3.51 -6.05
C THR A 17 -22.51 4.68 -5.94
N ALA A 18 -22.87 5.82 -6.55
CA ALA A 18 -22.11 7.05 -6.40
C ALA A 18 -22.15 7.50 -4.94
N GLN A 19 -20.98 7.80 -4.37
CA GLN A 19 -20.82 8.35 -3.02
C GLN A 19 -21.56 9.70 -2.92
N PRO A 20 -22.45 9.93 -1.93
CA PRO A 20 -23.10 11.22 -1.74
C PRO A 20 -22.08 12.32 -1.44
N ALA A 21 -22.22 13.48 -2.09
CA ALA A 21 -21.35 14.63 -1.85
C ALA A 21 -21.40 15.09 -0.38
N GLY A 22 -20.25 15.43 0.19
CA GLY A 22 -20.13 15.99 1.55
C GLY A 22 -20.11 14.96 2.70
N GLN A 23 -20.16 13.66 2.42
CA GLN A 23 -20.02 12.62 3.43
C GLN A 23 -18.67 11.90 3.33
N GLY A 24 -18.00 11.70 4.47
CA GLY A 24 -16.78 10.91 4.55
C GLY A 24 -17.04 9.43 4.24
N VAL A 25 -16.01 8.71 3.78
CA VAL A 25 -16.04 7.25 3.67
C VAL A 25 -15.48 6.68 4.97
N TYR A 26 -16.26 5.86 5.67
CA TYR A 26 -15.83 5.19 6.89
C TYR A 26 -15.41 3.74 6.62
N ALA A 27 -14.25 3.35 7.13
CA ALA A 27 -13.83 1.96 7.22
C ALA A 27 -13.38 1.67 8.66
N SER A 28 -14.07 0.72 9.30
CA SER A 28 -13.69 0.24 10.63
C SER A 28 -12.37 -0.53 10.61
N ALA A 29 -11.70 -0.59 11.77
CA ALA A 29 -10.54 -1.45 11.96
C ALA A 29 -10.83 -2.92 11.62
N ALA A 30 -12.04 -3.42 11.91
CA ALA A 30 -12.44 -4.78 11.58
C ALA A 30 -12.53 -5.02 10.06
N GLN A 31 -13.10 -4.07 9.31
CA GLN A 31 -13.15 -4.13 7.84
C GLN A 31 -11.77 -4.11 7.22
N ILE A 32 -10.91 -3.16 7.63
CA ILE A 32 -9.51 -3.10 7.17
C ILE A 32 -8.78 -4.40 7.52
N LYS A 33 -9.02 -4.94 8.72
CA LYS A 33 -8.39 -6.18 9.17
C LYS A 33 -8.78 -7.37 8.28
N ALA A 34 -10.07 -7.51 7.98
CA ALA A 34 -10.61 -8.56 7.13
C ALA A 34 -10.08 -8.47 5.70
N LEU A 35 -10.04 -7.27 5.12
CA LEU A 35 -9.58 -7.05 3.75
C LEU A 35 -8.09 -7.41 3.55
N THR A 36 -7.29 -7.37 4.61
CA THR A 36 -5.87 -7.72 4.60
C THR A 36 -5.58 -9.02 5.38
N ALA A 37 -6.59 -9.87 5.57
CA ALA A 37 -6.46 -11.12 6.31
C ALA A 37 -5.70 -12.21 5.54
N HIS A 38 -5.75 -12.17 4.20
CA HIS A 38 -5.24 -13.23 3.33
C HIS A 38 -4.15 -12.69 2.39
N PRO A 39 -2.89 -12.60 2.84
CA PRO A 39 -1.80 -12.20 1.98
C PRO A 39 -1.55 -13.23 0.89
N LYS A 40 -1.30 -12.75 -0.33
CA LYS A 40 -0.81 -13.54 -1.45
C LYS A 40 0.70 -13.34 -1.51
N ASP A 41 1.45 -14.43 -1.56
CA ASP A 41 2.93 -14.41 -1.55
C ASP A 41 3.52 -13.58 -0.39
N GLY A 42 2.82 -13.58 0.75
CA GLY A 42 3.20 -12.86 1.96
C GLY A 42 2.91 -11.36 1.96
N LEU A 43 2.14 -10.84 0.98
CA LEU A 43 1.67 -9.44 0.95
C LEU A 43 0.15 -9.36 0.76
N ALA A 44 -0.51 -8.50 1.53
CA ALA A 44 -1.86 -8.01 1.24
C ALA A 44 -1.86 -6.49 1.30
N THR A 45 -2.44 -5.84 0.29
CA THR A 45 -2.59 -4.38 0.26
C THR A 45 -3.98 -4.03 -0.25
N VAL A 46 -4.66 -3.11 0.43
CA VAL A 46 -5.96 -2.58 -0.01
C VAL A 46 -6.01 -1.07 0.12
N ASN A 47 -6.73 -0.41 -0.77
CA ASN A 47 -7.02 1.01 -0.65
C ASN A 47 -7.96 1.23 0.54
N ALA A 48 -7.53 2.05 1.50
CA ALA A 48 -8.36 2.59 2.55
C ALA A 48 -8.92 3.97 2.13
N PRO A 49 -10.01 4.43 2.74
CA PRO A 49 -10.56 5.76 2.52
C PRO A 49 -9.51 6.89 2.58
N THR A 50 -9.48 7.74 1.56
CA THR A 50 -8.63 8.93 1.52
C THR A 50 -9.20 10.00 0.58
N GLY A 51 -8.60 11.19 0.53
CA GLY A 51 -8.97 12.29 -0.35
C GLY A 51 -8.32 12.24 -1.74
N ALA A 52 -8.85 13.03 -2.68
CA ALA A 52 -8.29 13.17 -4.02
C ALA A 52 -6.82 13.61 -3.99
N GLY A 53 -6.00 13.08 -4.90
CA GLY A 53 -4.56 13.39 -4.98
C GLY A 53 -3.70 12.67 -3.93
N THR A 54 -4.28 11.76 -3.15
CA THR A 54 -3.56 10.95 -2.16
C THR A 54 -3.97 9.49 -2.29
N THR A 55 -3.13 8.59 -1.78
CA THR A 55 -3.47 7.17 -1.63
C THR A 55 -3.23 6.76 -0.19
N LEU A 56 -4.18 6.08 0.44
CA LEU A 56 -3.96 5.42 1.71
C LEU A 56 -4.06 3.91 1.49
N LEU A 57 -3.00 3.19 1.77
CA LEU A 57 -2.96 1.75 1.68
C LEU A 57 -2.98 1.16 3.09
N ALA A 58 -3.86 0.20 3.35
CA ALA A 58 -3.69 -0.71 4.47
C ALA A 58 -2.92 -1.93 3.98
N ALA A 59 -1.79 -2.22 4.62
CA ALA A 59 -0.89 -3.28 4.22
C ALA A 59 -0.68 -4.30 5.35
N ARG A 60 -0.57 -5.57 4.96
CA ARG A 60 -0.04 -6.67 5.76
C ARG A 60 1.13 -7.29 5.01
N ARG A 61 2.27 -7.41 5.67
CA ARG A 61 3.45 -8.14 5.17
C ARG A 61 3.82 -9.25 6.14
N ASP A 62 3.98 -10.45 5.60
CA ASP A 62 4.47 -11.63 6.33
C ASP A 62 5.89 -12.01 5.88
N VAL A 63 6.36 -11.44 4.76
CA VAL A 63 7.70 -11.64 4.20
C VAL A 63 8.34 -10.30 3.84
N PRO A 64 9.67 -10.24 3.64
CA PRO A 64 10.33 -9.02 3.17
C PRO A 64 9.75 -8.53 1.84
N GLY A 65 9.55 -7.21 1.74
CA GLY A 65 9.15 -6.57 0.49
C GLY A 65 10.31 -6.45 -0.49
N GLN A 66 9.99 -6.12 -1.74
CA GLN A 66 11.00 -5.61 -2.67
C GLN A 66 11.46 -4.22 -2.22
N VAL A 67 12.62 -3.80 -2.71
CA VAL A 67 12.99 -2.38 -2.66
C VAL A 67 12.03 -1.60 -3.54
N GLU A 68 11.56 -0.47 -3.02
CA GLU A 68 10.63 0.45 -3.65
C GLU A 68 11.29 1.84 -3.75
N LEU A 69 11.08 2.54 -4.87
CA LEU A 69 11.48 3.94 -5.02
C LEU A 69 10.41 4.70 -5.83
N HIS A 70 9.93 5.80 -5.25
CA HIS A 70 8.93 6.70 -5.83
C HIS A 70 9.58 8.06 -6.05
N THR A 71 9.66 8.53 -7.30
CA THR A 71 10.34 9.81 -7.59
C THR A 71 9.49 11.04 -7.27
N HIS A 72 8.17 10.87 -7.17
CA HIS A 72 7.21 11.97 -6.98
C HIS A 72 6.40 11.88 -5.69
N LEU A 73 6.31 10.70 -5.06
CA LEU A 73 5.47 10.47 -3.90
C LEU A 73 6.30 10.32 -2.64
N ASN A 74 5.86 10.99 -1.58
CA ASN A 74 6.25 10.67 -0.22
C ASN A 74 5.45 9.46 0.27
N ASP A 75 6.07 8.67 1.15
CA ASP A 75 5.40 7.64 1.92
C ASP A 75 5.42 8.02 3.40
N GLN A 76 4.28 7.86 4.07
CA GLN A 76 4.21 7.92 5.53
C GLN A 76 3.59 6.64 6.05
N PHE A 77 4.36 5.89 6.82
CA PHE A 77 3.91 4.69 7.48
C PHE A 77 3.37 5.00 8.86
N VAL A 78 2.23 4.40 9.21
CA VAL A 78 1.68 4.37 10.57
C VAL A 78 1.49 2.92 10.96
N VAL A 79 2.24 2.45 11.96
CA VAL A 79 2.25 1.03 12.31
C VAL A 79 1.05 0.67 13.17
N GLN A 80 0.34 -0.38 12.77
CA GLN A 80 -0.83 -0.88 13.48
C GLN A 80 -0.51 -2.10 14.35
N ALA A 81 0.34 -3.02 13.88
CA ALA A 81 0.68 -4.25 14.59
C ALA A 81 1.98 -4.87 14.08
N GLY A 82 2.62 -5.67 14.95
CA GLY A 82 3.88 -6.36 14.62
C GLY A 82 5.09 -5.43 14.64
N HIS A 83 6.22 -5.97 14.21
CA HIS A 83 7.49 -5.24 14.17
C HIS A 83 8.13 -5.40 12.79
N ALA A 84 8.90 -4.41 12.35
CA ALA A 84 9.66 -4.50 11.11
C ALA A 84 10.95 -3.69 11.19
N THR A 85 11.95 -4.09 10.42
CA THR A 85 13.02 -3.18 10.01
C THR A 85 12.63 -2.53 8.69
N VAL A 86 12.68 -1.20 8.61
CA VAL A 86 12.54 -0.47 7.35
C VAL A 86 13.87 0.21 7.02
N ARG A 87 14.51 -0.26 5.95
CA ARG A 87 15.72 0.33 5.37
C ARG A 87 15.29 1.51 4.52
N VAL A 88 15.88 2.69 4.69
CA VAL A 88 15.55 3.90 3.91
C VAL A 88 16.81 4.67 3.49
N GLY A 89 16.81 5.20 2.28
CA GLY A 89 17.85 6.09 1.76
C GLY A 89 19.05 5.35 1.19
N GLY A 90 20.15 6.07 0.98
CA GLY A 90 21.32 5.56 0.26
C GLY A 90 21.09 5.49 -1.25
N SER A 91 21.74 4.55 -1.92
CA SER A 91 21.56 4.28 -3.35
C SER A 91 20.95 2.90 -3.58
N VAL A 92 20.20 2.76 -4.68
CA VAL A 92 19.65 1.48 -5.12
C VAL A 92 20.32 1.06 -6.42
N ALA A 93 20.73 -0.22 -6.51
CA ALA A 93 21.28 -0.82 -7.71
C ALA A 93 20.44 -2.03 -8.14
N GLY A 94 20.22 -2.19 -9.44
CA GLY A 94 19.48 -3.32 -10.02
C GLY A 94 17.95 -3.23 -9.87
N ASN A 95 17.42 -2.05 -9.56
CA ASN A 95 15.99 -1.78 -9.69
C ASN A 95 15.60 -1.61 -11.16
N HIS A 96 14.31 -1.73 -11.44
CA HIS A 96 13.73 -1.45 -12.74
C HIS A 96 12.47 -0.61 -12.58
N GLU A 97 12.18 0.21 -13.58
CA GLU A 97 10.98 1.02 -13.64
C GLU A 97 9.77 0.15 -14.00
N THR A 98 8.68 0.32 -13.27
CA THR A 98 7.42 -0.42 -13.45
C THR A 98 6.28 0.47 -13.91
N ALA A 99 6.36 1.77 -13.62
CA ALA A 99 5.57 2.84 -14.18
C ALA A 99 6.40 4.14 -14.12
N PRO A 100 6.02 5.22 -14.81
CA PRO A 100 6.77 6.48 -14.77
C PRO A 100 7.03 6.95 -13.34
N GLY A 101 8.31 7.00 -12.94
CA GLY A 101 8.72 7.40 -11.60
C GLY A 101 8.56 6.35 -10.49
N GLU A 102 8.18 5.12 -10.84
CA GLU A 102 7.84 4.02 -9.93
C GLU A 102 8.77 2.82 -10.16
N PHE A 103 9.67 2.57 -9.20
CA PHE A 103 10.72 1.56 -9.35
C PHE A 103 10.61 0.43 -8.32
N ARG A 104 10.97 -0.77 -8.75
CA ARG A 104 10.93 -2.00 -7.92
C ARG A 104 12.21 -2.82 -8.04
N GLY A 105 12.50 -3.58 -6.99
CA GLY A 105 13.60 -4.54 -6.94
C GLY A 105 14.97 -3.89 -6.71
N GLY A 106 16.03 -4.69 -6.81
CA GLY A 106 17.40 -4.26 -6.53
C GLY A 106 17.77 -4.33 -5.04
N THR A 107 18.91 -3.69 -4.72
CA THR A 107 19.51 -3.68 -3.38
C THR A 107 19.87 -2.26 -2.96
N ILE A 108 19.54 -1.91 -1.72
CA ILE A 108 19.93 -0.63 -1.10
C ILE A 108 21.31 -0.74 -0.47
N THR A 109 22.20 0.21 -0.78
CA THR A 109 23.50 0.39 -0.14
C THR A 109 23.56 1.75 0.57
N GLY A 110 24.03 1.79 1.82
CA GLY A 110 24.17 3.01 2.60
C GLY A 110 22.87 3.59 3.17
N GLY A 111 21.78 2.81 3.17
CA GLY A 111 20.52 3.19 3.83
C GLY A 111 20.57 3.06 5.36
N HIS A 112 19.65 3.72 6.04
CA HIS A 112 19.46 3.64 7.49
C HIS A 112 18.35 2.65 7.85
N ASP A 113 18.54 1.85 8.90
CA ASP A 113 17.56 0.89 9.41
C ASP A 113 16.74 1.49 10.55
N TYR A 114 15.44 1.63 10.33
CA TYR A 114 14.47 1.99 11.35
C TYR A 114 13.80 0.72 11.88
N GLN A 115 13.84 0.49 13.19
CA GLN A 115 13.07 -0.57 13.84
C GLN A 115 11.72 -0.01 14.24
N LEU A 116 10.64 -0.48 13.60
CA LEU A 116 9.29 0.01 13.85
C LEU A 116 8.49 -0.99 14.68
N ALA A 117 7.67 -0.45 15.58
CA ALA A 117 6.74 -1.13 16.48
C ALA A 117 5.33 -0.48 16.39
N PRO A 118 4.29 -1.08 16.97
CA PRO A 118 2.92 -0.52 16.92
C PRO A 118 2.86 0.90 17.50
N GLY A 119 2.23 1.83 16.77
CA GLY A 119 2.15 3.24 17.12
C GLY A 119 3.24 4.11 16.51
N ASP A 120 4.33 3.53 15.99
CA ASP A 120 5.38 4.29 15.33
C ASP A 120 4.92 4.88 14.00
N ILE A 121 5.54 6.00 13.65
CA ILE A 121 5.32 6.72 12.39
C ILE A 121 6.67 6.90 11.71
N LEU A 122 6.75 6.55 10.42
CA LEU A 122 7.95 6.75 9.61
C LEU A 122 7.58 7.52 8.34
N TRP A 123 8.16 8.70 8.15
CA TRP A 123 8.08 9.43 6.89
C TRP A 123 9.30 9.11 6.02
N ILE A 124 9.04 8.86 4.74
CA ILE A 124 10.01 8.52 3.71
C ILE A 124 9.83 9.54 2.57
N PRO A 125 10.82 10.41 2.32
CA PRO A 125 10.71 11.42 1.28
C PRO A 125 10.76 10.79 -0.12
N ALA A 126 10.12 11.44 -1.09
CA ALA A 126 10.25 11.08 -2.49
C ALA A 126 11.73 11.00 -2.92
N GLY A 127 12.05 10.01 -3.75
CA GLY A 127 13.40 9.70 -4.21
C GLY A 127 14.22 8.85 -3.24
N ALA A 128 13.78 8.60 -2.00
CA ALA A 128 14.46 7.71 -1.08
C ALA A 128 14.05 6.24 -1.33
N PRO A 129 14.98 5.35 -1.73
CA PRO A 129 14.67 3.94 -1.85
C PRO A 129 14.40 3.37 -0.45
N HIS A 130 13.44 2.47 -0.34
CA HIS A 130 13.11 1.84 0.93
C HIS A 130 12.67 0.38 0.79
N GLN A 131 12.86 -0.38 1.88
CA GLN A 131 12.48 -1.80 1.94
C GLN A 131 11.98 -2.17 3.33
N VAL A 132 10.80 -2.78 3.38
CA VAL A 132 10.19 -3.28 4.63
C VAL A 132 10.55 -4.75 4.85
N THR A 133 11.07 -5.08 6.02
CA THR A 133 11.42 -6.44 6.44
C THR A 133 10.71 -6.76 7.77
N PRO A 134 9.59 -7.50 7.74
CA PRO A 134 8.88 -7.90 8.95
C PRO A 134 9.75 -8.71 9.91
N LYS A 135 9.55 -8.53 11.22
CA LYS A 135 10.23 -9.25 12.30
C LYS A 135 9.24 -10.14 13.01
N GLY A 136 9.52 -11.44 13.06
CA GLY A 136 8.68 -12.42 13.76
C GLY A 136 7.34 -12.69 13.07
N GLY A 137 7.23 -12.45 11.75
CA GLY A 137 6.03 -12.74 10.96
C GLY A 137 5.25 -11.49 10.57
N THR A 138 3.97 -11.44 10.92
CA THR A 138 3.03 -10.42 10.40
C THR A 138 3.33 -9.00 10.89
N PHE A 139 3.49 -8.09 9.93
CA PHE A 139 3.58 -6.64 10.13
C PHE A 139 2.41 -5.95 9.42
N ARG A 140 1.68 -5.08 10.14
CA ARG A 140 0.52 -4.34 9.62
C ARG A 140 0.72 -2.86 9.80
N TYR A 141 0.50 -2.10 8.73
CA TYR A 141 0.72 -0.67 8.71
C TYR A 141 -0.18 0.00 7.68
N LEU A 142 -0.44 1.28 7.90
CA LEU A 142 -0.99 2.15 6.88
C LEU A 142 0.17 2.82 6.14
N ALA A 143 0.10 2.91 4.82
CA ALA A 143 1.01 3.69 4.01
C ALA A 143 0.24 4.81 3.31
N PHE A 144 0.46 6.04 3.77
CA PHE A 144 -0.12 7.23 3.17
C PHE A 144 0.85 7.78 2.13
N LYS A 145 0.39 7.87 0.89
CA LYS A 145 1.15 8.35 -0.27
C LYS A 145 0.60 9.68 -0.74
N PHE A 146 1.47 10.66 -0.90
CA PHE A 146 1.10 12.00 -1.32
C PHE A 146 2.24 12.66 -2.08
N GLU A 147 1.90 13.56 -3.00
CA GLU A 147 2.87 14.29 -3.83
C GLU A 147 3.91 14.99 -2.97
N ALA A 148 5.17 14.91 -3.42
CA ALA A 148 6.22 15.76 -2.93
C ALA A 148 5.98 17.18 -3.41
N VAL A 149 5.54 18.04 -2.50
CA VAL A 149 5.57 19.49 -2.75
C VAL A 149 7.05 19.88 -2.86
N PRO A 150 7.48 20.51 -3.96
CA PRO A 150 8.84 21.03 -4.05
C PRO A 150 9.09 21.93 -2.84
N ALA A 151 10.20 21.71 -2.14
CA ALA A 151 10.59 22.65 -1.08
C ALA A 151 10.59 24.07 -1.69
N PRO A 152 9.99 25.07 -1.02
CA PRO A 152 10.11 26.44 -1.50
C PRO A 152 11.60 26.76 -1.67
N ARG A 153 11.95 27.28 -2.85
CA ARG A 153 13.32 27.70 -3.17
C ARG A 153 13.77 28.82 -2.25
#